data_AF-A0A0F9QR09-F1
#
_entry.id   AF-A0A0F9QR09-F1
#
_cell.length_a   1.000
_cell.length_b   1.000
_cell.length_c   1.000
_cell.angle_alpha   90.00
_cell.angle_beta   90.00
_cell.angle_gamma   90.00
#
_symmetry.space_group_name_H-M   'P 1'
#
loop_
_entity.id
_entity.type
_entity.pdbx_description
1 polymer ?
#
loop_
_entity_poly.entity_id
_entity_poly.type
_entity_poly.pdbx_seq_one_letter_code
_entity_poly.pdbx_strand_id
1 'polypeptide(L)'
;MLMEKGDGTFTGGQGDVICILELPEGTFHTAFFEEHPMSGQVKPIADEDFLRLKSKMHRTEGSETLEEEQSKLDEMRAKIDIPDSNVIRDKAIKVVDPVNIWVVPNWIREKRPIGELV
;
A
#
# COMPACT_ATOMS: atom_id res chain seq x y z
N MET A 1 -6.79 9.04 0.62
CA MET A 1 -7.49 9.88 -0.39
C MET A 1 -6.45 10.47 -1.30
N LEU A 2 -6.44 10.07 -2.56
CA LEU A 2 -5.53 10.63 -3.56
C LEU A 2 -5.94 12.06 -3.93
N MET A 3 -4.98 13.00 -3.95
CA MET A 3 -5.18 14.36 -4.42
C MET A 3 -4.44 14.58 -5.74
N GLU A 4 -5.16 14.87 -6.82
CA GLU A 4 -4.56 15.11 -8.13
C GLU A 4 -3.80 16.46 -8.17
N LYS A 5 -2.57 16.47 -8.71
CA LYS A 5 -1.71 17.66 -8.81
C LYS A 5 -1.92 18.48 -10.09
N GLY A 6 -2.76 18.01 -11.01
CA GLY A 6 -3.06 18.67 -12.30
C GLY A 6 -2.11 18.34 -13.45
N ASP A 7 -1.06 17.54 -13.19
CA ASP A 7 -0.11 17.01 -14.17
C ASP A 7 -0.31 15.50 -14.43
N GLY A 8 -1.42 14.94 -13.94
CA GLY A 8 -1.72 13.51 -14.00
C GLY A 8 -1.05 12.67 -12.90
N THR A 9 -0.36 13.31 -11.95
CA THR A 9 0.14 12.67 -10.72
C THR A 9 -0.77 12.94 -9.52
N PHE A 10 -0.62 12.13 -8.47
CA PHE A 10 -1.44 12.15 -7.27
C PHE A 10 -0.56 12.21 -6.02
N THR A 11 -1.01 12.92 -4.99
CA THR A 11 -0.44 12.83 -3.64
C THR A 11 -1.26 11.82 -2.82
N GLY A 12 -0.59 10.84 -2.21
CA GLY A 12 -1.21 9.92 -1.27
C GLY A 12 -1.31 10.46 0.16
N GLY A 13 -2.15 9.82 0.95
CA GLY A 13 -2.25 10.03 2.40
C GLY A 13 -1.01 9.53 3.15
N GLN A 14 -0.88 9.95 4.40
CA GLN A 14 0.28 9.60 5.24
C GLN A 14 0.39 8.09 5.51
N GLY A 15 -0.75 7.40 5.62
CA GLY A 15 -0.85 5.95 5.79
C GLY A 15 -0.96 5.15 4.50
N ASP A 16 -0.92 5.80 3.34
CA ASP A 16 -1.05 5.08 2.07
C ASP A 16 0.22 4.31 1.75
N VAL A 17 0.08 3.10 1.20
CA VAL A 17 1.16 2.13 1.00
C VAL A 17 1.12 1.57 -0.42
N ILE A 18 2.29 1.39 -1.03
CA ILE A 18 2.45 0.62 -2.28
C ILE A 18 3.27 -0.63 -1.96
N CYS A 19 2.80 -1.80 -2.37
CA CYS A 19 3.50 -3.05 -2.13
C CYS A 19 3.22 -4.08 -3.22
N ILE A 20 3.99 -5.16 -3.22
CA ILE A 20 3.75 -6.34 -4.05
C ILE A 20 3.15 -7.43 -3.18
N LEU A 21 2.05 -8.02 -3.62
CA LEU A 21 1.41 -9.18 -3.02
C LEU A 21 1.79 -10.44 -3.80
N GLU A 22 2.03 -11.55 -3.11
CA GLU A 22 2.10 -12.89 -3.70
C GLU A 22 0.77 -13.59 -3.40
N LEU A 23 0.00 -13.87 -4.45
CA LEU A 23 -1.30 -14.51 -4.36
C LEU A 23 -1.17 -16.04 -4.24
N PRO A 24 -2.21 -16.75 -3.73
CA PRO A 24 -2.17 -18.21 -3.55
C PRO A 24 -1.87 -19.01 -4.82
N GLU A 25 -2.27 -18.49 -5.98
CA GLU A 25 -2.01 -19.05 -7.30
C GLU A 25 -0.55 -18.90 -7.77
N GLY A 26 0.30 -18.23 -6.99
CA GLY A 26 1.72 -18.02 -7.31
C GLY A 26 1.99 -16.81 -8.21
N THR A 27 1.00 -15.93 -8.41
CA THR A 27 1.17 -14.68 -9.14
C THR A 27 1.51 -13.52 -8.22
N PHE A 28 2.13 -12.49 -8.78
CA PHE A 28 2.52 -11.27 -8.09
C PHE A 28 1.64 -10.09 -8.52
N HIS A 29 1.24 -9.25 -7.57
CA HIS A 29 0.37 -8.11 -7.83
C HIS A 29 0.82 -6.86 -7.07
N THR A 30 1.08 -5.78 -7.80
CA THR A 30 1.24 -4.45 -7.22
C THR A 30 -0.11 -3.98 -6.70
N ALA A 31 -0.15 -3.65 -5.41
CA ALA A 31 -1.32 -3.13 -4.75
C ALA A 31 -1.03 -1.75 -4.15
N PHE A 32 -1.98 -0.84 -4.35
CA PHE A 32 -2.05 0.40 -3.61
C PHE A 32 -3.03 0.22 -2.45
N PHE A 33 -2.59 0.49 -1.23
CA PHE A 33 -3.39 0.41 -0.03
C PHE A 33 -3.64 1.83 0.49
N GLU A 34 -4.90 2.24 0.48
CA GLU A 34 -5.32 3.56 0.93
C GLU A 34 -5.74 3.51 2.40
N GLU A 35 -5.32 4.48 3.20
CA GLU A 35 -5.80 4.66 4.56
C GLU A 35 -7.34 4.75 4.58
N HIS A 36 -7.95 3.90 5.40
CA HIS A 36 -9.39 3.84 5.57
C HIS A 36 -9.75 3.89 7.06
N PRO A 37 -10.28 5.01 7.56
CA PRO A 37 -10.52 5.19 8.99
C PRO A 37 -11.43 4.10 9.56
N MET A 38 -11.15 3.71 10.81
CA MET A 38 -12.02 2.82 11.56
C MET A 38 -13.38 3.49 11.80
N SER A 39 -14.44 2.69 11.92
CA SER A 39 -15.78 3.20 12.24
C SER A 39 -15.76 3.91 13.60
N GLY A 40 -16.30 5.11 13.67
CA GLY A 40 -16.38 5.90 14.91
C GLY A 40 -15.94 7.33 14.68
N GLN A 41 -15.48 7.98 15.75
CA GLN A 41 -14.92 9.32 15.66
C GLN A 41 -13.56 9.25 14.96
N VAL A 42 -13.40 10.00 13.87
CA VAL A 42 -12.13 10.13 13.16
C VAL A 42 -11.14 10.85 14.07
N LYS A 43 -10.04 10.18 14.42
CA LYS A 43 -8.91 10.77 15.14
C LYS A 43 -7.77 11.11 14.17
N PRO A 44 -6.83 11.97 14.56
CA PRO A 44 -5.58 12.12 13.83
C PRO A 44 -4.86 10.78 13.71
N ILE A 45 -4.30 10.50 12.53
CA ILE A 45 -3.58 9.25 12.25
C ILE A 45 -2.46 8.97 13.26
N ALA A 46 -1.82 10.01 13.80
CA ALA A 46 -0.75 9.88 14.79
C ALA A 46 -1.21 9.34 16.15
N ASP A 47 -2.51 9.44 16.45
CA ASP A 47 -3.10 9.02 17.72
C ASP A 47 -3.69 7.59 17.66
N GLU A 48 -3.74 6.99 16.47
CA GLU A 48 -4.24 5.63 16.29
C GLU A 48 -3.17 4.60 16.67
N ASP A 49 -3.58 3.50 17.32
CA ASP A 49 -2.70 2.37 17.61
C ASP A 49 -2.50 1.50 16.36
N PHE A 50 -3.53 1.39 15.52
CA PHE A 50 -3.57 0.58 14.32
C PHE A 50 -4.10 1.38 13.13
N LEU A 51 -3.53 1.12 11.96
CA LEU A 51 -4.02 1.65 10.70
C LEU A 51 -4.78 0.55 9.96
N ARG A 52 -5.96 0.93 9.47
CA ARG A 52 -6.75 0.10 8.58
C ARG A 52 -6.54 0.63 7.17
N LEU A 53 -5.99 -0.20 6.32
CA LEU A 53 -5.70 0.11 4.93
C LEU A 53 -6.64 -0.68 4.04
N LYS A 54 -7.18 -0.06 3.01
CA LYS A 54 -8.05 -0.70 2.03
C LYS A 54 -7.33 -0.80 0.70
N SER A 55 -7.26 -2.02 0.16
CA SER A 55 -6.67 -2.21 -1.16
C SER A 55 -7.52 -1.52 -2.22
N LYS A 56 -6.81 -0.84 -3.12
CA LYS A 56 -7.26 -0.35 -4.40
C LYS A 56 -6.45 -1.10 -5.45
N MET A 57 -6.95 -2.28 -5.81
CA MET A 57 -6.38 -3.02 -6.92
C MET A 57 -6.67 -2.25 -8.21
N HIS A 58 -5.62 -1.70 -8.81
CA HIS A 58 -5.71 -1.02 -10.09
C HIS A 58 -5.64 -1.99 -11.28
N ARG A 59 -5.30 -3.26 -11.04
CA ARG A 59 -5.15 -4.29 -12.09
C ARG A 59 -5.83 -5.59 -11.70
N THR A 60 -6.44 -6.22 -12.68
CA THR A 60 -7.15 -7.50 -12.57
C THR A 60 -6.23 -8.70 -12.77
N GLU A 61 -5.06 -8.52 -13.40
CA GLU A 61 -4.12 -9.58 -13.76
C GLU A 61 -2.75 -9.36 -13.11
N GLY A 62 -2.17 -10.45 -12.59
CA GLY A 62 -0.87 -10.47 -11.94
C GLY A 62 0.25 -10.87 -12.88
N SER A 63 1.49 -10.67 -12.46
CA SER A 63 2.68 -11.19 -13.13
C SER A 63 3.08 -12.57 -12.60
N GLU A 64 3.78 -13.33 -13.43
CA GLU A 64 4.37 -14.62 -13.05
C GLU A 64 5.65 -14.45 -12.23
N THR A 65 6.30 -13.29 -12.31
CA THR A 65 7.57 -13.02 -11.61
C THR A 65 7.52 -11.74 -10.79
N LEU A 66 8.33 -11.71 -9.72
CA LEU A 66 8.50 -10.53 -8.88
C LEU A 66 9.14 -9.36 -9.63
N GLU A 67 10.08 -9.64 -10.54
CA GLU A 67 10.81 -8.63 -11.31
C GLU A 67 9.88 -7.84 -12.25
N GLU A 68 8.98 -8.53 -12.96
CA GLU A 68 7.97 -7.87 -13.78
C GLU A 68 7.06 -6.96 -12.94
N GLU A 69 6.70 -7.41 -11.74
CA GLU A 69 5.81 -6.66 -10.86
C GLU A 69 6.52 -5.47 -10.20
N GLN A 70 7.83 -5.56 -9.96
CA GLN A 70 8.64 -4.42 -9.51
C GLN A 70 8.63 -3.27 -10.51
N SER A 71 8.70 -3.56 -11.82
CA SER A 71 8.60 -2.52 -12.85
C SER A 71 7.24 -1.81 -12.80
N LYS A 72 6.15 -2.54 -12.50
CA LYS A 72 4.80 -1.96 -12.38
C LYS A 72 4.64 -1.17 -11.09
N LEU A 73 5.29 -1.59 -10.01
CA LEU A 73 5.38 -0.82 -8.78
C LEU A 73 6.06 0.54 -9.05
N ASP A 74 7.12 0.57 -9.85
CA ASP A 74 7.80 1.81 -10.23
C ASP A 74 6.91 2.73 -11.07
N GLU A 75 6.16 2.18 -12.04
CA GLU A 75 5.16 2.94 -12.78
C GLU A 75 4.09 3.57 -11.87
N MET A 76 3.66 2.82 -10.84
CA MET A 76 2.69 3.31 -9.87
C MET A 76 3.29 4.40 -8.98
N ARG A 77 4.52 4.21 -8.49
CA ARG A 77 5.24 5.18 -7.67
C ARG A 77 5.56 6.48 -8.42
N ALA A 78 5.77 6.39 -9.74
CA ALA A 78 5.94 7.57 -10.58
C ALA A 78 4.66 8.42 -10.70
N LYS A 79 3.48 7.80 -10.52
CA LYS A 79 2.18 8.48 -10.56
C LYS A 79 1.67 8.91 -9.18
N ILE A 80 2.02 8.16 -8.15
CA ILE A 80 1.52 8.34 -6.79
C ILE A 80 2.68 8.73 -5.88
N ASP A 81 2.64 9.96 -5.42
CA ASP A 81 3.61 10.53 -4.51
C ASP A 81 3.27 10.16 -3.05
N ILE A 82 4.03 9.22 -2.50
CA ILE A 82 3.97 8.80 -1.09
C ILE A 82 5.38 8.71 -0.51
N PRO A 83 5.55 8.71 0.83
CA PRO A 83 6.86 8.51 1.44
C PRO A 83 7.48 7.17 1.04
N ASP A 84 8.79 7.14 0.78
CA ASP A 84 9.50 5.90 0.42
C ASP A 84 9.42 4.84 1.54
N SER A 85 9.29 5.27 2.79
CA SER A 85 9.06 4.39 3.95
C SER A 85 7.75 3.60 3.87
N ASN A 86 6.84 3.98 2.96
CA ASN A 86 5.55 3.33 2.74
C ASN A 86 5.55 2.50 1.43
N VAL A 87 6.71 2.31 0.81
CA VAL A 87 6.87 1.46 -0.38
C VAL A 87 7.58 0.17 0.02
N ILE A 88 6.93 -0.97 -0.19
CA ILE A 88 7.50 -2.29 0.10
C ILE A 88 7.91 -2.93 -1.23
N ARG A 89 9.21 -2.89 -1.53
CA ARG A 89 9.76 -3.34 -2.82
C ARG A 89 10.53 -4.65 -2.76
N ASP A 90 11.23 -4.88 -1.65
CA ASP A 90 12.23 -5.95 -1.55
C ASP A 90 11.64 -7.33 -1.30
N LYS A 91 10.33 -7.40 -1.03
CA LYS A 91 9.60 -8.64 -0.79
C LYS A 91 8.16 -8.55 -1.26
N ALA A 92 7.62 -9.70 -1.66
CA ALA A 92 6.19 -9.88 -1.85
C ALA A 92 5.54 -10.32 -0.53
N ILE A 93 4.40 -9.72 -0.20
CA ILE A 93 3.60 -10.09 0.96
C ILE A 93 2.71 -11.26 0.55
N LYS A 94 2.92 -12.43 1.17
CA LYS A 94 2.08 -13.61 0.92
C LYS A 94 0.69 -13.40 1.50
N VAL A 95 -0.33 -13.58 0.67
CA VAL A 95 -1.72 -13.43 1.07
C VAL A 95 -2.53 -14.67 0.72
N VAL A 96 -3.54 -14.99 1.53
CA VAL A 96 -4.46 -16.13 1.31
C VAL A 96 -5.62 -15.73 0.39
N ASP A 97 -5.90 -14.44 0.30
CA ASP A 97 -6.90 -13.79 -0.54
C ASP A 97 -6.37 -12.39 -0.84
N PRO A 98 -6.53 -11.82 -2.05
CA PRO A 98 -6.29 -10.41 -2.32
C PRO A 98 -6.90 -9.54 -1.21
N VAL A 99 -6.03 -9.05 -0.31
CA VAL A 99 -6.44 -8.43 0.95
C VAL A 99 -7.23 -7.16 0.64
N ASN A 100 -8.55 -7.21 0.82
CA ASN A 100 -9.40 -6.03 0.66
C ASN A 100 -9.16 -5.02 1.78
N ILE A 101 -8.89 -5.49 2.99
CA ILE A 101 -8.61 -4.68 4.18
C ILE A 101 -7.40 -5.26 4.91
N TRP A 102 -6.38 -4.44 5.10
CA TRP A 102 -5.16 -4.79 5.81
C TRP A 102 -5.05 -3.93 7.08
N VAL A 103 -5.05 -4.57 8.25
CA VAL A 103 -4.90 -3.86 9.54
C VAL A 103 -3.50 -4.12 10.08
N VAL A 104 -2.76 -3.05 10.38
CA VAL A 104 -1.38 -3.11 10.84
C VAL A 104 -1.12 -2.16 12.00
N PRO A 105 -0.09 -2.42 12.83
CA PRO A 105 0.41 -1.44 13.78
C PRO A 105 0.74 -0.11 13.09
N ASN A 106 0.50 1.01 13.79
CA ASN A 106 0.76 2.33 13.25
C ASN A 106 2.26 2.66 13.19
N TRP A 107 2.90 2.32 12.06
CA TRP A 107 4.33 2.57 11.83
C TRP A 107 4.69 4.05 11.82
N ILE A 108 3.74 4.93 11.48
CA ILE A 108 3.94 6.39 11.45
C ILE A 108 4.14 6.92 12.87
N ARG A 109 3.31 6.47 13.81
CA ARG A 109 3.44 6.81 15.23
C ARG A 109 4.77 6.32 15.80
N GLU A 110 5.19 5.13 15.39
CA GLU A 110 6.43 4.50 15.83
C GLU A 110 7.68 5.03 15.08
N LYS A 111 7.47 5.84 14.04
CA LYS A 111 8.52 6.43 13.18
C LYS A 111 9.46 5.38 12.57
N ARG A 112 8.89 4.26 12.11
CA ARG A 112 9.64 3.21 11.42
C ARG A 112 9.02 2.87 10.06
N PRO A 113 9.77 2.27 9.11
CA PRO A 113 9.24 1.86 7.82
C PRO A 113 8.20 0.74 7.96
N ILE A 114 7.16 0.75 7.12
CA ILE A 114 6.15 -0.32 7.13
C ILE A 114 6.77 -1.68 6.78
N GLY A 115 7.84 -1.70 5.97
CA GLY A 115 8.55 -2.92 5.59
C GLY A 115 9.10 -3.73 6.77
N GLU A 116 9.26 -3.12 7.94
CA GLU A 116 9.69 -3.81 9.18
C GLU A 116 8.54 -4.48 9.95
N LEU A 117 7.29 -4.20 9.58
CA LEU A 117 6.10 -4.78 10.22
C LEU A 117 5.60 -6.06 9.54
N VAL A 118 6.04 -6.31 8.31
CA VAL A 118 5.55 -7.38 7.42
C VAL A 118 6.53 -8.51 7.24
#